data_AF-A0A2V9XHL9-F1
#
_entry.id   AF-A0A2V9XHL9-F1
#
_cell.length_a   1.000
_cell.length_b   1.000
_cell.length_c   1.000
_cell.angle_alpha   90.00
_cell.angle_beta   90.00
_cell.angle_gamma   90.00
#
_symmetry.space_group_name_H-M   'P 1'
#
loop_
_entity.id
_entity.type
_entity.pdbx_description
1 polymer ?
#
loop_
_entity_poly.entity_id
_entity_poly.type
_entity_poly.pdbx_seq_one_letter_code
_entity_poly.pdbx_strand_id
1 'polypeptide(L)'
;MSSPVATMNAPVFTVGYWVRKTNRGSRAPAARISIFNAGGNLVKPQTLPAVDNVSMLRDQNLIPLSRQHQHALALCVRIDRAIHAGELATGPWQAEIQQIYEQEIGTHFAAEEKELFPAALRCAELKPLVDELTAEHNALRDYFSRAGGRELRIEDLQAFSNKLSAHIRKEERQLFEQMQKLMRPEELAALGVALDEELKNASQTCALPAAATRLRAKTELSGP
;
A
#
# COMPACT_ATOMS: atom_id res chain seq x y z
N MET A 1 -0.61 47.75 40.91
CA MET A 1 -0.77 47.23 39.54
C MET A 1 0.61 46.85 39.07
N SER A 2 0.98 45.58 39.28
CA SER A 2 2.31 45.06 39.00
C SER A 2 2.19 43.68 38.37
N SER A 3 3.16 43.38 37.51
CA SER A 3 3.59 42.04 37.03
C SER A 3 3.10 41.57 35.65
N PRO A 4 3.94 40.77 34.95
CA PRO A 4 4.36 41.10 33.58
C PRO A 4 4.21 39.94 32.55
N VAL A 5 4.72 40.22 31.35
CA VAL A 5 5.05 39.35 30.20
C VAL A 5 5.34 37.88 30.56
N ALA A 6 4.64 36.97 29.87
CA ALA A 6 4.95 35.54 29.85
C ALA A 6 5.28 35.10 28.41
N THR A 7 6.58 34.88 28.18
CA THR A 7 7.12 34.07 27.10
C THR A 7 6.76 32.61 27.38
N MET A 8 6.16 31.90 26.42
CA MET A 8 6.00 30.45 26.51
C MET A 8 6.61 29.75 25.29
N ASN A 9 7.65 28.99 25.59
CA ASN A 9 8.44 28.13 24.73
C ASN A 9 7.63 26.94 24.22
N ALA A 10 7.90 26.57 22.97
CA ALA A 10 7.54 25.27 22.41
C ALA A 10 8.36 24.14 23.07
N PRO A 11 7.78 22.96 23.33
CA PRO A 11 8.56 21.76 23.56
C PRO A 11 8.75 21.00 22.24
N VAL A 12 10.02 20.93 21.84
CA VAL A 12 10.59 19.88 20.99
C VAL A 12 10.52 18.57 21.78
N PHE A 13 9.85 17.55 21.24
CA PHE A 13 9.99 16.18 21.72
C PHE A 13 10.48 15.28 20.59
N THR A 14 11.81 15.17 20.52
CA THR A 14 12.51 14.07 19.88
C THR A 14 12.50 12.89 20.85
N VAL A 15 11.85 11.77 20.48
CA VAL A 15 12.08 10.48 21.13
C VAL A 15 12.61 9.50 20.09
N GLY A 16 13.92 9.28 20.15
CA GLY A 16 14.60 8.24 19.40
C GLY A 16 14.32 6.87 20.01
N TYR A 17 14.06 5.88 19.16
CA TYR A 17 14.02 4.48 19.53
C TYR A 17 15.43 3.88 19.43
N TRP A 18 16.00 3.49 20.57
CA TRP A 18 17.09 2.52 20.63
C TRP A 18 16.62 1.32 21.44
N VAL A 19 16.31 0.20 20.76
CA VAL A 19 16.14 -1.10 21.42
C VAL A 19 17.35 -1.96 21.13
N ARG A 20 18.12 -2.19 22.20
CA ARG A 20 19.29 -3.06 22.27
C ARG A 20 18.84 -4.51 22.18
N LYS A 21 19.33 -5.26 21.19
CA LYS A 21 19.21 -6.72 21.15
C LYS A 21 20.03 -7.32 22.29
N THR A 22 19.38 -8.02 23.22
CA THR A 22 20.02 -9.05 24.04
C THR A 22 19.42 -10.40 23.68
N ASN A 23 20.21 -11.22 23.00
CA ASN A 23 19.92 -12.62 22.77
C ASN A 23 20.25 -13.41 24.04
N ARG A 24 19.26 -14.10 24.63
CA ARG A 24 19.45 -15.33 25.42
C ARG A 24 18.09 -15.93 25.74
N GLY A 25 17.90 -17.18 25.32
CA GLY A 25 16.71 -17.95 25.63
C GLY A 25 16.59 -18.21 27.14
N SER A 26 15.37 -18.07 27.64
CA SER A 26 14.81 -18.84 28.76
C SER A 26 13.31 -18.54 28.82
N ARG A 27 12.49 -19.60 28.73
CA ARG A 27 11.06 -19.57 29.02
C ARG A 27 10.83 -18.98 30.41
N ALA A 28 10.17 -17.83 30.50
CA ALA A 28 9.60 -17.34 31.75
C ALA A 28 8.30 -18.10 32.06
N PRO A 29 8.04 -18.54 33.30
CA PRO A 29 6.75 -19.12 33.66
C PRO A 29 5.68 -18.03 33.69
N ALA A 30 4.50 -18.34 33.17
CA ALA A 30 3.33 -17.46 33.16
C ALA A 30 2.94 -17.08 34.59
N ALA A 31 2.95 -15.77 34.90
CA ALA A 31 2.40 -15.26 36.14
C ALA A 31 0.88 -15.47 36.15
N ARG A 32 0.35 -16.26 37.09
CA ARG A 32 -1.10 -16.41 37.31
C ARG A 32 -1.61 -15.22 38.11
N ILE A 33 -2.29 -14.30 37.45
CA ILE A 33 -3.02 -13.21 38.10
C ILE A 33 -4.36 -13.77 38.59
N SER A 34 -4.53 -13.85 39.90
CA SER A 34 -5.82 -14.18 40.53
C SER A 34 -6.61 -12.90 40.77
N ILE A 35 -7.80 -12.80 40.18
CA ILE A 35 -8.66 -11.62 40.29
C ILE A 35 -9.74 -11.94 41.34
N PHE A 36 -9.94 -11.05 42.31
CA PHE A 36 -10.93 -11.18 43.37
C PHE A 36 -11.98 -10.07 43.27
N ASN A 37 -13.24 -10.37 43.62
CA ASN A 37 -14.30 -9.35 43.66
C ASN A 37 -14.29 -8.59 45.00
N ALA A 38 -15.13 -7.55 45.11
CA ALA A 38 -15.24 -6.70 46.30
C ALA A 38 -15.64 -7.45 47.59
N GLY A 39 -16.12 -8.70 47.48
CA GLY A 39 -16.42 -9.60 48.60
C GLY A 39 -15.32 -10.60 48.92
N GLY A 40 -14.12 -10.49 48.32
CA GLY A 40 -12.98 -11.36 48.59
C GLY A 40 -13.06 -12.75 47.95
N ASN A 41 -14.02 -13.00 47.05
CA ASN A 41 -14.16 -14.27 46.35
C ASN A 41 -13.37 -14.29 45.05
N LEU A 42 -12.68 -15.41 44.79
CA LEU A 42 -11.92 -15.65 43.57
C LEU A 42 -12.87 -15.63 42.37
N VAL A 43 -12.67 -14.67 41.47
CA VAL A 43 -13.45 -14.55 40.25
C VAL A 43 -12.95 -15.64 39.30
N LYS A 44 -13.81 -16.63 39.00
CA LYS A 44 -13.54 -17.60 37.94
C LYS A 44 -13.28 -16.83 36.64
N PRO A 45 -12.25 -17.16 35.86
CA PRO A 45 -12.03 -16.53 34.57
C PRO A 45 -13.26 -16.82 33.71
N GLN A 46 -14.09 -15.80 33.51
CA GLN A 46 -15.12 -15.85 32.49
C GLN A 46 -14.37 -15.70 31.17
N THR A 47 -14.55 -16.68 30.29
CA THR A 47 -14.01 -16.68 28.94
C THR A 47 -14.55 -15.45 28.24
N LEU A 48 -13.79 -14.35 28.24
CA LEU A 48 -13.99 -13.29 27.27
C LEU A 48 -13.93 -13.95 25.90
N PRO A 49 -14.86 -13.67 24.96
CA PRO A 49 -14.72 -14.18 23.61
C PRO A 49 -13.33 -13.74 23.13
N ALA A 50 -12.55 -14.68 22.62
CA ALA A 50 -11.31 -14.35 21.96
C ALA A 50 -11.66 -13.30 20.91
N VAL A 51 -11.17 -12.08 21.09
CA VAL A 51 -11.08 -11.15 19.97
C VAL A 51 -9.99 -11.78 19.13
N ASP A 52 -10.43 -12.65 18.23
CA ASP A 52 -9.61 -13.27 17.22
C ASP A 52 -9.01 -12.13 16.40
N ASN A 53 -7.86 -11.62 16.83
CA ASN A 53 -6.96 -10.85 16.00
C ASN A 53 -6.29 -11.83 15.03
N VAL A 54 -7.12 -12.62 14.35
CA VAL A 54 -6.74 -13.40 13.20
C VAL A 54 -6.52 -12.33 12.14
N SER A 55 -5.25 -12.01 11.89
CA SER A 55 -4.89 -11.39 10.63
C SER A 55 -5.53 -12.26 9.55
N MET A 56 -6.63 -11.80 8.96
CA MET A 56 -7.33 -12.60 7.97
C MET A 56 -6.35 -12.88 6.84
N LEU A 57 -6.09 -14.16 6.61
CA LEU A 57 -5.25 -14.55 5.49
C LEU A 57 -5.95 -14.06 4.22
N ARG A 58 -5.19 -13.40 3.35
CA ARG A 58 -5.69 -12.92 2.06
C ARG A 58 -6.21 -14.12 1.27
N ASP A 59 -7.43 -13.97 0.74
CA ASP A 59 -7.99 -14.96 -0.16
C ASP A 59 -7.08 -15.14 -1.38
N GLN A 60 -6.86 -16.38 -1.82
CA GLN A 60 -5.93 -16.68 -2.90
C GLN A 60 -6.26 -15.94 -4.20
N ASN A 61 -7.53 -15.64 -4.42
CA ASN A 61 -8.03 -14.93 -5.60
C ASN A 61 -7.62 -13.46 -5.64
N LEU A 62 -7.26 -12.87 -4.50
CA LEU A 62 -6.85 -11.46 -4.38
C LEU A 62 -5.32 -11.31 -4.24
N ILE A 63 -4.59 -12.42 -4.04
CA ILE A 63 -3.12 -12.42 -3.93
C ILE A 63 -2.42 -11.80 -5.17
N PRO A 64 -2.89 -11.98 -6.42
CA PRO A 64 -2.23 -11.35 -7.57
C PRO A 64 -2.15 -9.82 -7.45
N LEU A 65 -3.25 -9.16 -7.07
CA LEU A 65 -3.29 -7.71 -6.83
C LEU A 65 -2.36 -7.33 -5.66
N SER A 66 -2.41 -8.09 -4.56
CA SER A 66 -1.52 -7.89 -3.41
C SER A 66 -0.03 -7.99 -3.74
N ARG A 67 0.38 -8.77 -4.76
CA ARG A 67 1.78 -8.81 -5.21
C ARG A 67 2.19 -7.52 -5.90
N GLN A 68 1.35 -6.99 -6.80
CA GLN A 68 1.59 -5.70 -7.45
C GLN A 68 1.62 -4.55 -6.44
N HIS A 69 0.76 -4.59 -5.42
CA HIS A 69 0.80 -3.67 -4.29
C HIS A 69 2.15 -3.63 -3.57
N GLN A 70 2.81 -4.79 -3.39
CA GLN A 70 4.11 -4.85 -2.72
C GLN A 70 5.19 -4.10 -3.51
N HIS A 71 5.19 -4.20 -4.85
CA HIS A 71 6.12 -3.46 -5.71
C HIS A 71 5.89 -1.95 -5.62
N ALA A 72 4.63 -1.51 -5.72
CA ALA A 72 4.26 -0.10 -5.58
C ALA A 72 4.61 0.47 -4.19
N LEU A 73 4.38 -0.30 -3.12
CA LEU A 73 4.78 0.09 -1.76
C LEU A 73 6.30 0.16 -1.59
N ALA A 74 7.05 -0.73 -2.23
CA ALA A 74 8.51 -0.67 -2.21
C ALA A 74 9.03 0.61 -2.87
N LEU A 75 8.42 1.06 -3.97
CA LEU A 75 8.70 2.36 -4.58
C LEU A 75 8.40 3.51 -3.61
N CYS A 76 7.25 3.50 -2.94
CA CYS A 76 6.87 4.53 -1.97
C CYS A 76 7.92 4.66 -0.85
N VAL A 77 8.38 3.54 -0.28
CA VAL A 77 9.41 3.50 0.77
C VAL A 77 10.74 4.05 0.26
N ARG A 78 11.10 3.76 -0.99
CA ARG A 78 12.35 4.23 -1.60
C ARG A 78 12.33 5.74 -1.84
N ILE A 79 11.22 6.27 -2.36
CA ILE A 79 11.01 7.72 -2.52
C ILE A 79 11.12 8.42 -1.16
N ASP A 80 10.40 7.93 -0.16
CA ASP A 80 10.37 8.52 1.17
C ASP A 80 11.77 8.57 1.81
N ARG A 81 12.53 7.47 1.74
CA ARG A 81 13.92 7.44 2.24
C ARG A 81 14.83 8.43 1.51
N ALA A 82 14.68 8.56 0.20
CA ALA A 82 15.52 9.44 -0.60
C ALA A 82 15.21 10.92 -0.34
N ILE A 83 13.93 11.26 -0.07
CA ILE A 83 13.52 12.60 0.36
C ILE A 83 14.15 12.93 1.72
N HIS A 84 14.08 12.01 2.68
CA HIS A 84 14.67 12.20 4.01
C HIS A 84 16.21 12.32 3.99
N ALA A 85 16.87 11.72 2.99
CA ALA A 85 18.32 11.83 2.81
C ALA A 85 18.78 13.20 2.25
N GLY A 86 17.86 14.01 1.70
CA GLY A 86 18.14 15.39 1.26
C GLY A 86 18.86 15.54 -0.09
N GLU A 87 19.29 14.47 -0.74
CA GLU A 87 19.98 14.48 -2.05
C GLU A 87 19.08 13.93 -3.17
N LEU A 88 17.86 14.47 -3.30
CA LEU A 88 16.88 13.97 -4.26
C LEU A 88 16.94 14.72 -5.60
N ALA A 89 17.51 14.10 -6.63
CA ALA A 89 17.23 14.50 -8.01
C ALA A 89 15.85 13.95 -8.43
N THR A 90 14.89 14.82 -8.78
CA THR A 90 13.51 14.38 -9.10
C THR A 90 13.41 13.59 -10.41
N GLY A 91 14.30 13.85 -11.39
CA GLY A 91 14.26 13.24 -12.71
C GLY A 91 14.23 11.70 -12.71
N PRO A 92 15.18 11.01 -12.04
CA PRO A 92 15.18 9.55 -11.92
C PRO A 92 13.90 8.98 -11.30
N TRP A 93 13.37 9.60 -10.26
CA TRP A 93 12.13 9.14 -9.61
C TRP A 93 10.91 9.30 -10.50
N GLN A 94 10.83 10.38 -11.26
CA GLN A 94 9.74 10.57 -12.23
C GLN A 94 9.80 9.54 -13.36
N ALA A 95 11.00 9.19 -13.84
CA ALA A 95 11.16 8.13 -14.83
C ALA A 95 10.73 6.77 -14.27
N GLU A 96 11.08 6.49 -13.02
CA GLU A 96 10.69 5.24 -12.36
C GLU A 96 9.18 5.17 -12.06
N ILE A 97 8.57 6.26 -11.62
CA ILE A 97 7.11 6.38 -11.41
C ILE A 97 6.36 6.14 -12.72
N GLN A 98 6.84 6.72 -13.82
CA GLN A 98 6.26 6.48 -15.14
C GLN A 98 6.42 5.01 -15.54
N GLN A 99 7.61 4.44 -15.37
CA GLN A 99 7.89 3.07 -15.75
C GLN A 99 7.02 2.06 -14.99
N ILE A 100 6.88 2.19 -13.65
CA ILE A 100 6.04 1.27 -12.88
C ILE A 100 4.56 1.40 -13.27
N TYR A 101 4.11 2.59 -13.68
CA TYR A 101 2.75 2.79 -14.16
C TYR A 101 2.50 2.06 -15.48
N GLU A 102 3.41 2.20 -16.44
CA GLU A 102 3.34 1.53 -17.73
C GLU A 102 3.45 -0.01 -17.61
N GLN A 103 4.21 -0.51 -16.64
CA GLN A 103 4.46 -1.94 -16.48
C GLN A 103 3.40 -2.66 -15.64
N GLU A 104 2.95 -2.05 -14.54
CA GLU A 104 2.14 -2.74 -13.54
C GLU A 104 0.89 -1.94 -13.14
N ILE A 105 1.04 -0.70 -12.66
CA ILE A 105 -0.07 0.01 -11.99
C ILE A 105 -1.21 0.37 -12.95
N GLY A 106 -0.91 0.72 -14.21
CA GLY A 106 -1.95 1.03 -15.19
C GLY A 106 -2.86 -0.17 -15.47
N THR A 107 -2.26 -1.33 -15.66
CA THR A 107 -2.95 -2.62 -15.81
C THR A 107 -3.72 -3.00 -14.54
N HIS A 108 -3.12 -2.76 -13.38
CA HIS A 108 -3.72 -3.03 -12.08
C HIS A 108 -5.03 -2.26 -11.89
N PHE A 109 -5.01 -0.94 -12.08
CA PHE A 109 -6.22 -0.12 -11.98
C PHE A 109 -7.30 -0.54 -12.99
N ALA A 110 -6.90 -0.93 -14.20
CA ALA A 110 -7.85 -1.41 -15.21
C ALA A 110 -8.55 -2.70 -14.76
N ALA A 111 -7.81 -3.65 -14.19
CA ALA A 111 -8.39 -4.89 -13.66
C ALA A 111 -9.34 -4.62 -12.48
N GLU A 112 -8.97 -3.68 -11.60
CA GLU A 112 -9.82 -3.32 -10.48
C GLU A 112 -11.12 -2.64 -10.92
N GLU A 113 -11.02 -1.66 -11.83
CA GLU A 113 -12.19 -0.92 -12.31
C GLU A 113 -13.14 -1.78 -13.15
N LYS A 114 -12.60 -2.78 -13.86
CA LYS A 114 -13.38 -3.65 -14.73
C LYS A 114 -14.02 -4.82 -13.99
N GLU A 115 -13.32 -5.41 -13.01
CA GLU A 115 -13.76 -6.66 -12.37
C GLU A 115 -14.01 -6.47 -10.87
N LEU A 116 -13.03 -5.93 -10.13
CA LEU A 116 -13.08 -5.83 -8.67
C LEU A 116 -14.16 -4.87 -8.16
N PHE A 117 -14.18 -3.63 -8.65
CA PHE A 117 -15.12 -2.60 -8.22
C PHE A 117 -16.56 -2.94 -8.59
N PRO A 118 -16.87 -3.44 -9.81
CA PRO A 118 -18.21 -3.92 -10.13
C PRO A 118 -18.66 -5.08 -9.23
N ALA A 119 -17.77 -6.02 -8.89
CA ALA A 119 -18.09 -7.08 -7.96
C ALA A 119 -18.37 -6.55 -6.55
N ALA A 120 -17.57 -5.59 -6.06
CA ALA A 120 -17.77 -4.95 -4.76
C ALA A 120 -19.08 -4.15 -4.70
N LEU A 121 -19.49 -3.50 -5.79
CA LEU A 121 -20.74 -2.73 -5.87
C LEU A 121 -22.00 -3.60 -5.78
N ARG A 122 -21.89 -4.93 -5.90
CA ARG A 122 -22.99 -5.86 -5.61
C ARG A 122 -23.33 -5.89 -4.11
N CYS A 123 -22.40 -5.47 -3.25
CA CYS A 123 -22.60 -5.25 -1.83
C CYS A 123 -22.82 -3.75 -1.58
N ALA A 124 -24.04 -3.35 -1.22
CA ALA A 124 -24.40 -1.93 -1.06
C ALA A 124 -23.54 -1.21 -0.01
N GLU A 125 -23.05 -1.93 1.00
CA GLU A 125 -22.17 -1.40 2.06
C GLU A 125 -20.81 -0.95 1.54
N LEU A 126 -20.34 -1.50 0.41
CA LEU A 126 -19.04 -1.17 -0.17
C LEU A 126 -19.09 0.02 -1.12
N LYS A 127 -20.28 0.46 -1.53
CA LYS A 127 -20.42 1.54 -2.52
C LYS A 127 -19.64 2.82 -2.16
N PRO A 128 -19.74 3.37 -0.94
CA PRO A 128 -18.99 4.58 -0.59
C PRO A 128 -17.47 4.38 -0.69
N LEU A 129 -16.99 3.20 -0.31
CA LEU A 129 -15.57 2.85 -0.37
C LEU A 129 -15.08 2.74 -1.83
N VAL A 130 -15.87 2.11 -2.71
CA VAL A 130 -15.56 2.01 -4.14
C VAL A 130 -15.54 3.39 -4.81
N ASP A 131 -16.51 4.26 -4.50
CA ASP A 131 -16.55 5.62 -5.04
C ASP A 131 -15.29 6.41 -4.62
N GLU A 132 -14.85 6.25 -3.37
CA GLU A 132 -13.62 6.86 -2.85
C GLU A 132 -12.37 6.32 -3.57
N LEU A 133 -12.24 5.00 -3.71
CA LEU A 133 -11.10 4.36 -4.40
C LEU A 133 -11.03 4.77 -5.88
N THR A 134 -12.18 4.87 -6.55
CA THR A 134 -12.27 5.34 -7.94
C THR A 134 -11.79 6.79 -8.07
N ALA A 135 -12.18 7.67 -7.14
CA ALA A 135 -11.68 9.04 -7.10
C ALA A 135 -10.16 9.06 -6.82
N GLU A 136 -9.67 8.14 -5.99
CA GLU A 136 -8.24 8.01 -5.73
C GLU A 136 -7.44 7.57 -6.96
N HIS A 137 -7.95 6.63 -7.76
CA HIS A 137 -7.33 6.24 -9.04
C HIS A 137 -7.16 7.45 -9.96
N ASN A 138 -8.21 8.26 -10.12
CA ASN A 138 -8.16 9.44 -10.97
C ASN A 138 -7.09 10.44 -10.52
N ALA A 139 -7.01 10.70 -9.22
CA ALA A 139 -5.98 11.58 -8.69
C ALA A 139 -4.57 10.96 -8.74
N LEU A 140 -4.42 9.63 -8.67
CA LEU A 140 -3.11 8.98 -8.88
C LEU A 140 -2.68 9.02 -10.34
N ARG A 141 -3.61 8.85 -11.28
CA ARG A 141 -3.36 9.00 -12.72
C ARG A 141 -2.81 10.38 -13.09
N ASP A 142 -3.28 11.44 -12.43
CA ASP A 142 -2.70 12.79 -12.58
C ASP A 142 -1.21 12.82 -12.23
N TYR A 143 -0.81 12.24 -11.09
CA TYR A 143 0.61 12.14 -10.71
C TYR A 143 1.43 11.35 -11.72
N PHE A 144 0.93 10.22 -12.22
CA PHE A 144 1.63 9.42 -13.24
C PHE A 144 1.79 10.19 -14.55
N SER A 145 0.75 10.92 -14.98
CA SER A 145 0.81 11.75 -16.18
C SER A 145 1.84 12.88 -16.05
N ARG A 146 1.80 13.62 -14.93
CA ARG A 146 2.76 14.69 -14.62
C ARG A 146 4.20 14.17 -14.47
N ALA A 147 4.39 12.96 -13.93
CA ALA A 147 5.69 12.29 -13.90
C ALA A 147 6.23 12.02 -15.31
N GLY A 148 5.36 11.60 -16.23
CA GLY A 148 5.68 11.43 -17.66
C GLY A 148 6.09 12.74 -18.33
N GLY A 149 5.45 13.86 -17.96
CA GLY A 149 5.82 15.21 -18.38
C GLY A 149 7.07 15.80 -17.71
N ARG A 150 7.64 15.10 -16.72
CA ARG A 150 8.75 15.58 -15.88
C ARG A 150 8.41 16.82 -15.04
N GLU A 151 7.16 16.95 -14.62
CA GLU A 151 6.59 18.13 -13.97
C GLU A 151 6.50 18.04 -12.43
N LEU A 152 6.86 16.90 -11.83
CA LEU A 152 6.80 16.70 -10.39
C LEU A 152 7.99 17.34 -9.67
N ARG A 153 7.67 18.10 -8.62
CA ARG A 153 8.63 18.61 -7.63
C ARG A 153 8.76 17.64 -6.45
N ILE A 154 9.68 17.94 -5.53
CA ILE A 154 9.94 17.07 -4.37
C ILE A 154 8.68 16.90 -3.51
N GLU A 155 7.93 17.98 -3.29
CA GLU A 155 6.66 17.96 -2.56
C GLU A 155 5.61 17.08 -3.25
N ASP A 156 5.58 17.08 -4.59
CA ASP A 156 4.66 16.26 -5.36
C ASP A 156 5.03 14.76 -5.25
N LEU A 157 6.34 14.44 -5.24
CA LEU A 157 6.82 13.07 -5.04
C LEU A 157 6.44 12.52 -3.65
N GLN A 158 6.55 13.35 -2.61
CA GLN A 158 6.10 12.97 -1.27
C GLN A 158 4.58 12.77 -1.24
N ALA A 159 3.83 13.70 -1.82
CA ALA A 159 2.37 13.62 -1.87
C ALA A 159 1.89 12.38 -2.62
N PHE A 160 2.51 12.08 -3.77
CA PHE A 160 2.30 10.85 -4.53
C PHE A 160 2.56 9.60 -3.69
N SER A 161 3.74 9.50 -3.06
CA SER A 161 4.13 8.34 -2.25
C SER A 161 3.14 8.09 -1.11
N ASN A 162 2.76 9.16 -0.39
CA ASN A 162 1.78 9.08 0.69
C ASN A 162 0.41 8.64 0.18
N LYS A 163 -0.05 9.21 -0.94
CA LYS A 163 -1.36 8.91 -1.51
C LYS A 163 -1.45 7.49 -2.03
N LEU A 164 -0.44 7.02 -2.77
CA LEU A 164 -0.38 5.66 -3.30
C LEU A 164 -0.31 4.64 -2.15
N SER A 165 0.51 4.90 -1.12
CA SER A 165 0.57 4.00 0.03
C SER A 165 -0.75 3.95 0.82
N ALA A 166 -1.43 5.09 1.00
CA ALA A 166 -2.71 5.16 1.68
C ALA A 166 -3.81 4.41 0.90
N HIS A 167 -3.85 4.61 -0.41
CA HIS A 167 -4.76 3.93 -1.34
C HIS A 167 -4.60 2.40 -1.28
N ILE A 168 -3.38 1.88 -1.49
CA ILE A 168 -3.08 0.44 -1.42
C ILE A 168 -3.48 -0.16 -0.06
N ARG A 169 -3.19 0.56 1.04
CA ARG A 169 -3.56 0.09 2.38
C ARG A 169 -5.06 0.03 2.59
N LYS A 170 -5.81 0.93 1.96
CA LYS A 170 -7.27 0.97 2.01
C LYS A 170 -7.87 -0.21 1.25
N GLU A 171 -7.37 -0.50 0.06
CA GLU A 171 -7.80 -1.67 -0.70
C GLU A 171 -7.54 -2.96 0.06
N GLU A 172 -6.31 -3.13 0.54
CA GLU A 172 -5.94 -4.31 1.31
C GLU A 172 -6.79 -4.46 2.58
N ARG A 173 -6.85 -3.43 3.43
CA ARG A 173 -7.39 -3.58 4.80
C ARG A 173 -8.89 -3.34 4.90
N GLN A 174 -9.48 -2.67 3.91
CA GLN A 174 -10.90 -2.33 3.94
C GLN A 174 -11.62 -3.06 2.82
N LEU A 175 -11.24 -2.83 1.55
CA LEU A 175 -12.00 -3.41 0.44
C LEU A 175 -11.89 -4.93 0.43
N PHE A 176 -10.67 -5.47 0.35
CA PHE A 176 -10.46 -6.91 0.24
C PHE A 176 -10.96 -7.66 1.48
N GLU A 177 -10.72 -7.13 2.69
CA GLU A 177 -11.23 -7.74 3.92
C GLU A 177 -12.76 -7.77 3.96
N GLN A 178 -13.43 -6.70 3.53
CA GLN A 178 -14.89 -6.66 3.56
C GLN A 178 -15.50 -7.52 2.44
N MET A 179 -14.90 -7.53 1.24
CA MET A 179 -15.31 -8.46 0.17
C MET A 179 -15.21 -9.91 0.62
N GLN A 180 -14.12 -10.29 1.30
CA GLN A 180 -13.96 -11.63 1.88
C GLN A 180 -15.01 -12.00 2.93
N LYS A 181 -15.57 -11.02 3.64
CA LYS A 181 -16.64 -11.25 4.63
C LYS A 181 -18.03 -11.32 4.00
N LEU A 182 -18.27 -10.52 2.96
CA LEU A 182 -19.60 -10.30 2.39
C LEU A 182 -19.91 -11.19 1.19
N MET A 183 -18.90 -11.59 0.42
CA MET A 183 -19.07 -12.40 -0.78
C MET A 183 -18.97 -13.90 -0.47
N ARG A 184 -19.69 -14.71 -1.25
CA ARG A 184 -19.57 -16.16 -1.15
C ARG A 184 -18.26 -16.64 -1.77
N PRO A 185 -17.67 -17.76 -1.29
CA PRO A 185 -16.40 -18.27 -1.82
C PRO A 185 -16.41 -18.50 -3.34
N GLU A 186 -17.53 -18.98 -3.89
CA GLU A 186 -17.69 -19.19 -5.34
C GLU A 186 -17.65 -17.88 -6.14
N GLU A 187 -18.11 -16.77 -5.55
CA GLU A 187 -18.10 -15.46 -6.20
C GLU A 187 -16.70 -14.86 -6.19
N LEU A 188 -15.96 -15.05 -5.09
CA LEU A 188 -14.54 -14.67 -4.99
C LEU A 188 -13.66 -15.49 -5.93
N ALA A 189 -13.95 -16.79 -6.08
CA ALA A 189 -13.24 -17.64 -7.02
C ALA A 189 -13.47 -17.22 -8.48
N ALA A 190 -14.72 -16.95 -8.86
CA ALA A 190 -15.03 -16.45 -10.20
C ALA A 190 -14.37 -15.09 -10.47
N LEU A 191 -14.36 -14.19 -9.48
CA LEU A 191 -13.67 -12.91 -9.55
C LEU A 191 -12.15 -13.09 -9.72
N GLY A 192 -11.52 -14.01 -8.99
CA GLY A 192 -10.10 -14.32 -9.12
C GLY A 192 -9.71 -14.74 -10.53
N VAL A 193 -10.53 -15.57 -11.17
CA VAL A 193 -10.31 -15.98 -12.58
C VAL A 193 -10.42 -14.79 -13.51
N ALA A 194 -11.43 -13.94 -13.35
CA ALA A 194 -11.60 -12.74 -14.18
C ALA A 194 -10.43 -11.75 -14.03
N LEU A 195 -9.96 -11.54 -12.79
CA LEU A 195 -8.81 -10.69 -12.50
C LEU A 195 -7.52 -11.22 -13.13
N ASP A 196 -7.25 -12.53 -13.02
CA ASP A 196 -6.05 -13.13 -13.59
C ASP A 196 -6.02 -13.00 -15.12
N GLU A 197 -7.15 -13.20 -15.78
CA GLU A 197 -7.28 -12.99 -17.23
C GLU A 197 -7.05 -11.52 -17.61
N GLU A 198 -7.60 -10.56 -16.87
CA GLU A 198 -7.40 -9.14 -17.17
C GLU A 198 -5.94 -8.71 -16.99
N LEU A 199 -5.30 -9.13 -15.90
CA LEU A 199 -3.89 -8.85 -15.64
C LEU A 199 -2.97 -9.49 -16.70
N LYS A 200 -3.29 -10.68 -17.20
CA LYS A 200 -2.57 -11.32 -18.33
C LYS A 200 -2.77 -10.57 -19.64
N ASN A 201 -3.99 -10.21 -19.99
CA ASN A 201 -4.28 -9.52 -21.25
C ASN A 201 -3.59 -8.16 -21.33
N ALA A 202 -3.58 -7.43 -20.21
CA ALA A 202 -2.97 -6.12 -20.15
C ALA A 202 -1.42 -6.19 -20.09
N SER A 203 -0.83 -7.20 -19.43
CA SER A 203 0.61 -7.44 -19.51
C SER A 203 1.08 -7.84 -20.93
N GLN A 204 0.29 -8.61 -21.68
CA GLN A 204 0.57 -8.92 -23.09
C GLN A 204 0.45 -7.70 -23.99
N THR A 205 -0.51 -6.81 -23.72
CA THR A 205 -0.70 -5.57 -24.47
C THR A 205 0.45 -4.59 -24.23
N CYS A 206 0.94 -4.47 -22.99
CA CYS A 206 2.12 -3.66 -22.67
C CYS A 206 3.43 -4.29 -23.21
N ALA A 207 3.46 -5.62 -23.42
CA ALA A 207 4.61 -6.34 -23.98
C ALA A 207 4.72 -6.25 -25.52
N LEU A 208 3.71 -5.71 -26.23
CA LEU A 208 3.84 -5.42 -27.66
C LEU A 208 4.75 -4.19 -27.82
N PRO A 209 5.96 -4.33 -28.41
CA PRO A 209 6.89 -3.22 -28.48
C PRO A 209 6.32 -2.14 -29.39
N ALA A 210 6.19 -0.91 -28.85
CA ALA A 210 6.23 0.29 -29.68
C ALA A 210 7.47 0.18 -30.57
N ALA A 211 7.28 0.25 -31.89
CA ALA A 211 8.28 -0.04 -32.91
C ALA A 211 9.48 0.95 -32.97
N ALA A 212 9.87 1.54 -31.84
CA ALA A 212 10.87 2.62 -31.75
C ALA A 212 12.15 2.24 -30.99
N THR A 213 12.33 1.00 -30.52
CA THR A 213 13.57 0.58 -29.86
C THR A 213 14.34 -0.45 -30.68
N ARG A 214 14.67 -0.13 -31.94
CA ARG A 214 15.81 -0.77 -32.61
C ARG A 214 17.07 -0.02 -32.20
N LEU A 215 17.79 -0.60 -31.24
CA LEU A 215 19.18 -0.24 -30.96
C LEU A 215 19.95 -0.17 -32.28
N ARG A 216 20.49 1.00 -32.62
CA ARG A 216 21.52 1.17 -33.64
C ARG A 216 22.74 0.36 -33.22
N ALA A 217 22.91 -0.82 -33.81
CA ALA A 217 24.20 -1.51 -33.84
C ALA A 217 24.81 -1.32 -35.23
N LYS A 218 25.66 -0.29 -35.39
CA LYS A 218 26.84 -0.33 -36.30
C LYS A 218 27.58 1.01 -36.31
N THR A 219 28.81 1.00 -35.81
CA THR A 219 29.96 1.74 -36.37
C THR A 219 31.20 0.96 -35.90
N GLU A 220 31.63 -0.08 -36.63
CA GLU A 220 32.67 0.00 -37.66
C GLU A 220 33.93 0.72 -37.12
N LEU A 221 34.91 -0.06 -36.61
CA LEU A 221 36.30 0.37 -36.52
C LEU A 221 37.15 -0.60 -37.33
N SER A 222 37.38 -0.23 -38.59
CA SER A 222 38.37 -0.85 -39.47
C SER A 222 39.75 -0.30 -39.09
N GLY A 223 40.69 -1.20 -38.81
CA GLY A 223 42.11 -0.86 -38.72
C GLY A 223 42.76 -0.81 -40.11
N PRO A 224 43.92 -0.17 -40.24
CA PRO A 224 44.97 -0.57 -41.15
C PRO A 224 45.98 -1.52 -40.49
#